data_AF-A0A2S7II55-F1
#
_entry.id   AF-A0A2S7II55-F1
#
_cell.length_a   1.000
_cell.length_b   1.000
_cell.length_c   1.000
_cell.angle_alpha   90.00
_cell.angle_beta   90.00
_cell.angle_gamma   90.00
#
_symmetry.space_group_name_H-M   'P 1'
#
loop_
_entity.id
_entity.type
_entity.pdbx_description
1 polymer ?
#
loop_
_entity_poly.entity_id
_entity_poly.type
_entity_poly.pdbx_seq_one_letter_code
_entity_poly.pdbx_strand_id
1 'polypeptide(L)'
;MKPKNRIPGPSWKASGAAMRSPNAAFCFGSSSPGALKGNADGYHCQAPASTLVYFFEQLCCHLEASHLLLAEKTSAKGNQPNESAPLMEPSLEQPSTTPLSPATHHPSFEDFFDLNYVADLRAELEDWLATAMATDEVCERPANLLFLHDQLLAFTKAAFELYEAHGLEAELLPSPTINVPSALAGIETRLKQVEDFPLHLSPAEWQNPLLVLKDCCESFSQEEWQTLLHDLLRAGFSQESFTTIVEPELILPFSQQLTRLLEACYLLFVTAPKAAAV
;
A
#
# COMPACT_ATOMS: atom_id res chain seq x y z
N MET A 1 17.66 20.14 -68.62
CA MET A 1 17.18 19.72 -67.29
C MET A 1 15.85 18.99 -67.47
N LYS A 2 15.83 17.66 -67.23
CA LYS A 2 14.66 16.79 -67.40
C LYS A 2 14.21 16.27 -66.02
N PRO A 3 12.90 16.16 -65.74
CA PRO A 3 12.40 15.67 -64.46
C PRO A 3 12.49 14.14 -64.34
N LYS A 4 12.73 13.67 -63.13
CA LYS A 4 12.96 12.28 -62.73
C LYS A 4 11.61 11.60 -62.43
N ASN A 5 11.29 10.54 -63.18
CA ASN A 5 10.13 9.67 -62.97
C ASN A 5 10.25 8.88 -61.65
N ARG A 6 9.18 8.85 -60.85
CA ARG A 6 9.00 7.92 -59.72
C ARG A 6 8.32 6.64 -60.19
N ILE A 7 8.85 5.51 -59.74
CA ILE A 7 8.34 4.14 -59.95
C ILE A 7 7.43 3.80 -58.74
N PRO A 8 6.23 3.25 -58.91
CA PRO A 8 5.42 2.74 -57.81
C PRO A 8 5.80 1.29 -57.45
N GLY A 9 6.00 1.03 -56.15
CA GLY A 9 6.28 -0.29 -55.57
C GLY A 9 5.01 -1.14 -55.30
N PRO A 10 5.17 -2.42 -54.93
CA PRO A 10 4.13 -3.43 -55.07
C PRO A 10 3.15 -3.48 -53.87
N SER A 11 1.90 -3.76 -54.21
CA SER A 11 0.78 -4.09 -53.33
C SER A 11 0.91 -5.52 -52.80
N TRP A 12 0.88 -5.69 -51.48
CA TRP A 12 0.75 -7.00 -50.84
C TRP A 12 -0.68 -7.21 -50.35
N LYS A 13 -1.36 -8.19 -50.97
CA LYS A 13 -2.58 -8.81 -50.44
C LYS A 13 -2.17 -9.99 -49.58
N ALA A 14 -2.64 -10.03 -48.34
CA ALA A 14 -2.61 -11.23 -47.50
C ALA A 14 -4.04 -11.65 -47.18
N SER A 15 -4.41 -12.83 -47.68
CA SER A 15 -5.58 -13.60 -47.28
C SER A 15 -5.25 -14.35 -45.99
N GLY A 16 -6.11 -14.29 -44.99
CA GLY A 16 -6.01 -15.06 -43.75
C GLY A 16 -7.39 -15.58 -43.34
N ALA A 17 -7.54 -16.90 -43.38
CA ALA A 17 -8.78 -17.61 -43.13
C ALA A 17 -9.20 -17.60 -41.66
N ALA A 18 -10.53 -17.69 -41.47
CA ALA A 18 -11.22 -17.77 -40.21
C ALA A 18 -11.01 -19.10 -39.47
N MET A 19 -10.92 -19.04 -38.14
CA MET A 19 -11.25 -20.13 -37.24
C MET A 19 -12.00 -19.56 -36.02
N ARG A 20 -13.19 -20.11 -35.76
CA ARG A 20 -14.13 -19.71 -34.70
C ARG A 20 -13.85 -20.46 -33.39
N SER A 21 -14.04 -19.79 -32.24
CA SER A 21 -14.63 -20.32 -30.99
C SER A 21 -14.92 -19.14 -30.02
N PRO A 22 -15.69 -19.28 -28.92
CA PRO A 22 -17.06 -18.76 -28.85
C PRO A 22 -17.28 -17.62 -27.84
N ASN A 23 -18.24 -16.76 -28.21
CA ASN A 23 -19.24 -16.05 -27.39
C ASN A 23 -18.92 -15.64 -25.94
N ALA A 24 -18.68 -14.35 -25.75
CA ALA A 24 -19.30 -13.58 -24.68
C ALA A 24 -19.78 -12.24 -25.29
N ALA A 25 -21.06 -12.19 -25.66
CA ALA A 25 -21.68 -10.99 -26.21
C ALA A 25 -22.14 -10.08 -25.08
N PHE A 26 -21.51 -8.92 -24.92
CA PHE A 26 -22.11 -7.78 -24.24
C PHE A 26 -22.69 -6.86 -25.33
N CYS A 27 -24.01 -6.74 -25.33
CA CYS A 27 -24.76 -5.93 -26.28
C CYS A 27 -24.52 -4.43 -26.02
N PHE A 28 -23.83 -3.75 -26.93
CA PHE A 28 -23.98 -2.31 -27.11
C PHE A 28 -25.26 -2.06 -27.92
N GLY A 29 -26.33 -1.68 -27.23
CA GLY A 29 -27.56 -1.21 -27.86
C GLY A 29 -27.46 0.28 -28.18
N SER A 30 -27.36 0.61 -29.46
CA SER A 30 -27.64 1.94 -29.99
C SER A 30 -29.15 2.16 -30.13
N SER A 31 -29.69 3.23 -29.58
CA SER A 31 -30.98 3.78 -30.02
C SER A 31 -31.02 5.31 -29.91
N SER A 32 -31.63 5.89 -30.95
CA SER A 32 -31.76 7.32 -31.29
C SER A 32 -32.93 7.99 -30.53
N PRO A 33 -33.16 9.31 -30.69
CA PRO A 33 -33.75 10.17 -29.67
C PRO A 33 -35.29 10.15 -29.66
N GLY A 34 -35.87 10.13 -28.47
CA GLY A 34 -37.31 10.27 -28.26
C GLY A 34 -37.60 10.67 -26.82
N ALA A 35 -38.20 11.83 -26.66
CA ALA A 35 -38.49 12.47 -25.37
C ALA A 35 -39.40 11.62 -24.47
N LEU A 36 -38.92 11.28 -23.27
CA LEU A 36 -39.75 11.03 -22.10
C LEU A 36 -39.06 11.57 -20.85
N LYS A 37 -39.80 12.41 -20.15
CA LYS A 37 -39.46 13.12 -18.91
C LYS A 37 -39.71 12.18 -17.74
N GLY A 38 -38.66 11.71 -17.09
CA GLY A 38 -38.71 10.94 -15.86
C GLY A 38 -37.38 11.07 -15.14
N ASN A 39 -37.39 11.66 -13.95
CA ASN A 39 -36.19 11.86 -13.14
C ASN A 39 -35.75 10.48 -12.62
N ALA A 40 -34.64 9.99 -13.16
CA ALA A 40 -33.99 8.73 -12.81
C ALA A 40 -32.50 9.05 -12.61
N ASP A 41 -32.19 9.79 -11.56
CA ASP A 41 -30.81 9.97 -11.09
C ASP A 41 -30.35 8.64 -10.48
N GLY A 42 -30.06 7.68 -11.37
CA GLY A 42 -29.23 6.54 -11.04
C GLY A 42 -27.84 7.07 -10.74
N TYR A 43 -27.34 6.78 -9.54
CA TYR A 43 -25.95 7.01 -9.17
C TYR A 43 -25.05 6.18 -10.10
N HIS A 44 -24.71 6.72 -11.26
CA HIS A 44 -23.64 6.20 -12.09
C HIS A 44 -22.33 6.66 -11.46
N CYS A 45 -21.84 5.88 -10.50
CA CYS A 45 -20.47 6.04 -10.01
C CYS A 45 -19.53 5.65 -11.16
N GLN A 46 -19.06 6.63 -11.94
CA GLN A 46 -18.01 6.45 -12.93
C GLN A 46 -16.66 6.39 -12.21
N ALA A 47 -16.48 5.38 -11.36
CA ALA A 47 -15.15 5.07 -10.84
C ALA A 47 -14.34 4.41 -11.98
N PRO A 48 -13.09 4.82 -12.21
CA PRO A 48 -12.17 4.09 -13.08
C PRO A 48 -12.11 2.61 -12.68
N ALA A 49 -11.95 1.71 -13.66
CA ALA A 49 -11.88 0.27 -13.38
C ALA A 49 -10.76 -0.09 -12.38
N SER A 50 -9.66 0.67 -12.36
CA SER A 50 -8.57 0.52 -11.39
C SER A 50 -9.02 0.79 -9.96
N THR A 51 -9.86 1.80 -9.74
CA THR A 51 -10.44 2.12 -8.42
C THR A 51 -11.34 0.99 -7.93
N LEU A 52 -12.15 0.40 -8.81
CA LEU A 52 -13.00 -0.74 -8.45
C LEU A 52 -12.20 -2.00 -8.12
N VAL A 53 -11.11 -2.27 -8.84
CA VAL A 53 -10.19 -3.38 -8.53
C VAL A 53 -9.55 -3.19 -7.17
N TYR A 54 -9.04 -1.99 -6.89
CA TYR A 54 -8.48 -1.64 -5.58
C TYR A 54 -9.49 -1.82 -4.44
N PHE A 55 -10.74 -1.34 -4.60
CA PHE A 55 -11.79 -1.56 -3.61
C PHE A 55 -12.14 -3.05 -3.42
N PHE A 56 -12.11 -3.85 -4.50
CA PHE A 56 -12.33 -5.29 -4.40
C PHE A 56 -11.21 -6.00 -3.67
N GLU A 57 -9.94 -5.64 -3.93
CA GLU A 57 -8.78 -6.18 -3.21
C GLU A 57 -8.84 -5.82 -1.72
N GLN A 58 -9.13 -4.56 -1.40
CA GLN A 58 -9.40 -4.10 -0.03
C GLN A 58 -10.51 -4.90 0.66
N LEU A 59 -11.65 -5.10 -0.04
CA LEU A 59 -12.78 -5.87 0.50
C LEU A 59 -12.41 -7.34 0.72
N CYS A 60 -11.62 -7.94 -0.17
CA CYS A 60 -11.11 -9.30 -0.02
C CYS A 60 -10.17 -9.40 1.18
N CYS A 61 -9.22 -8.48 1.35
CA CYS A 61 -8.34 -8.44 2.52
C CYS A 61 -9.13 -8.31 3.82
N HIS A 62 -10.15 -7.45 3.86
CA HIS A 62 -11.02 -7.31 5.03
C HIS A 62 -11.86 -8.57 5.29
N LEU A 63 -12.38 -9.20 4.24
CA LEU A 63 -13.15 -10.45 4.38
C LEU A 63 -12.27 -11.60 4.84
N GLU A 64 -11.04 -11.73 4.33
CA GLU A 64 -10.07 -12.73 4.77
C GLU A 64 -9.65 -12.51 6.21
N ALA A 65 -9.31 -11.27 6.60
CA ALA A 65 -9.02 -10.93 7.98
C ALA A 65 -10.22 -11.27 8.89
N SER A 66 -11.44 -10.87 8.51
CA SER A 66 -12.67 -11.20 9.24
C SER A 66 -12.92 -12.70 9.36
N HIS A 67 -12.62 -13.48 8.30
CA HIS A 67 -12.79 -14.94 8.30
C HIS A 67 -11.78 -15.63 9.22
N LEU A 68 -10.52 -15.18 9.22
CA LEU A 68 -9.48 -15.68 10.12
C LEU A 68 -9.87 -15.44 11.59
N LEU A 69 -10.45 -14.28 11.90
CA LEU A 69 -10.92 -13.94 13.25
C LEU A 69 -12.12 -14.77 13.70
N LEU A 70 -13.08 -15.01 12.80
CA LEU A 70 -14.23 -15.85 13.09
C LEU A 70 -13.80 -17.31 13.33
N ALA A 71 -12.84 -17.82 12.57
CA ALA A 71 -12.29 -19.16 12.76
C ALA A 71 -11.66 -19.33 14.16
N GLU A 72 -10.91 -18.34 14.65
CA GLU A 72 -10.29 -18.38 15.99
C GLU A 72 -11.33 -18.44 17.12
N LYS A 73 -12.38 -17.62 17.03
CA LYS A 73 -13.47 -17.59 18.02
C LYS A 73 -14.22 -18.92 18.14
N THR A 74 -14.25 -19.70 17.05
CA THR A 74 -14.84 -21.04 17.04
C THR A 74 -13.89 -22.13 17.56
N SER A 75 -12.58 -21.98 17.34
CA SER A 75 -11.55 -22.93 17.79
C SER A 75 -11.31 -22.86 19.30
N ALA A 76 -11.32 -21.65 19.88
CA ALA A 76 -11.10 -21.43 21.32
C ALA A 76 -12.19 -22.02 22.22
N LYS A 77 -13.33 -22.45 21.66
CA LYS A 77 -14.45 -23.03 22.41
C LYS A 77 -14.43 -24.57 22.47
N GLY A 78 -13.48 -25.23 21.81
CA GLY A 78 -13.54 -26.67 21.52
C GLY A 78 -12.79 -27.62 22.45
N ASN A 79 -11.76 -27.20 23.19
CA ASN A 79 -10.85 -28.14 23.86
C ASN A 79 -10.64 -27.83 25.36
N GLN A 80 -11.44 -28.47 26.23
CA GLN A 80 -10.96 -28.88 27.55
C GLN A 80 -10.34 -30.28 27.42
N PRO A 81 -9.05 -30.48 27.70
CA PRO A 81 -8.45 -31.80 27.75
C PRO A 81 -8.57 -32.40 29.14
N ASN A 82 -9.07 -33.63 29.20
CA ASN A 82 -8.90 -34.54 30.33
C ASN A 82 -7.40 -34.84 30.54
N GLU A 83 -6.96 -34.74 31.80
CA GLU A 83 -5.66 -35.20 32.29
C GLU A 83 -5.41 -36.67 31.94
N SER A 84 -4.23 -37.01 31.39
CA SER A 84 -3.33 -38.01 32.00
C SER A 84 -2.04 -38.30 31.20
N ALA A 85 -0.98 -38.51 31.99
CA ALA A 85 0.28 -39.24 31.75
C ALA A 85 1.54 -38.46 31.29
N PRO A 86 2.67 -38.58 32.03
CA PRO A 86 3.94 -37.95 31.70
C PRO A 86 4.81 -38.89 30.84
N LEU A 87 5.31 -38.38 29.72
CA LEU A 87 6.36 -39.03 28.93
C LEU A 87 7.57 -38.09 28.89
N MET A 88 8.74 -38.62 29.25
CA MET A 88 10.00 -37.87 29.25
C MET A 88 10.39 -37.45 27.83
N GLU A 89 10.53 -36.15 27.62
CA GLU A 89 11.09 -35.56 26.40
C GLU A 89 12.61 -35.31 26.55
N PRO A 90 13.39 -35.48 25.46
CA PRO A 90 14.81 -35.21 25.43
C PRO A 90 15.08 -33.71 25.27
N SER A 91 16.03 -33.18 26.05
CA SER A 91 16.48 -31.79 25.98
C SER A 91 17.07 -31.45 24.62
N LEU A 92 16.26 -30.79 23.78
CA LEU A 92 16.71 -30.02 22.62
C LEU A 92 17.31 -28.71 23.12
N GLU A 93 18.56 -28.46 22.73
CA GLU A 93 19.27 -27.21 22.99
C GLU A 93 18.42 -26.03 22.48
N GLN A 94 17.98 -25.18 23.40
CA GLN A 94 17.21 -23.99 23.07
C GLN A 94 18.09 -23.03 22.26
N PRO A 95 17.66 -22.60 21.06
CA PRO A 95 18.36 -21.57 20.31
C PRO A 95 18.41 -20.33 21.20
N SER A 96 19.62 -19.86 21.48
CA SER A 96 19.87 -18.66 22.27
C SER A 96 19.28 -17.47 21.53
N THR A 97 18.06 -17.09 21.89
CA THR A 97 17.40 -15.87 21.43
C THR A 97 18.10 -14.70 22.11
N THR A 98 19.17 -14.22 21.47
CA THR A 98 19.72 -12.90 21.81
C THR A 98 18.58 -11.89 21.69
N PRO A 99 18.20 -11.19 22.77
CA PRO A 99 17.10 -10.24 22.71
C PRO A 99 17.47 -9.16 21.69
N LEU A 100 16.63 -9.01 20.66
CA LEU A 100 16.73 -7.90 19.72
C LEU A 100 16.85 -6.61 20.53
N SER A 101 17.91 -5.85 20.26
CA SER A 101 18.18 -4.60 20.98
C SER A 101 17.03 -3.60 20.77
N PRO A 102 16.77 -2.71 21.75
CA PRO A 102 15.67 -1.72 21.72
C PRO A 102 15.84 -0.60 20.67
N ALA A 103 16.59 -0.84 19.60
CA ALA A 103 17.02 0.17 18.61
C ALA A 103 15.95 0.51 17.56
N THR A 104 14.73 -0.03 17.65
CA THR A 104 13.61 0.34 16.77
C THR A 104 12.97 1.69 17.09
N HIS A 105 13.45 2.37 18.13
CA HIS A 105 12.86 3.64 18.59
C HIS A 105 13.56 4.84 17.95
N HIS A 106 12.99 5.33 16.84
CA HIS A 106 13.46 6.56 16.19
C HIS A 106 12.64 7.76 16.69
N PRO A 107 13.26 8.82 17.26
CA PRO A 107 12.52 9.95 17.82
C PRO A 107 11.60 10.63 16.79
N SER A 108 12.05 10.70 15.52
CA SER A 108 11.22 11.24 14.44
C SER A 108 9.92 10.47 14.19
N PHE A 109 9.84 9.17 14.53
CA PHE A 109 8.58 8.42 14.40
C PHE A 109 7.63 8.74 15.54
N GLU A 110 8.14 8.98 16.76
CA GLU A 110 7.30 9.45 17.87
C GLU A 110 6.69 10.79 17.53
N ASP A 111 7.50 11.77 17.14
CA ASP A 111 7.02 13.11 16.79
C ASP A 111 6.01 13.08 15.63
N PHE A 112 6.20 12.17 14.66
CA PHE A 112 5.34 12.03 13.49
C PHE A 112 4.00 11.35 13.80
N PHE A 113 3.99 10.26 14.58
CA PHE A 113 2.78 9.49 14.90
C PHE A 113 2.08 9.93 16.19
N ASP A 114 2.71 10.74 17.06
CA ASP A 114 2.03 11.32 18.23
C ASP A 114 0.99 12.36 17.83
N LEU A 115 1.22 13.05 16.71
CA LEU A 115 0.35 14.12 16.22
C LEU A 115 -0.75 13.60 15.30
N ASN A 116 -0.59 12.41 14.71
CA ASN A 116 -1.39 11.98 13.58
C ASN A 116 -1.76 10.49 13.68
N TYR A 117 -3.03 10.19 13.46
CA TYR A 117 -3.46 8.80 13.25
C TYR A 117 -3.06 8.33 11.85
N VAL A 118 -2.69 7.06 11.71
CA VAL A 118 -2.28 6.51 10.41
C VAL A 118 -3.42 6.60 9.39
N ALA A 119 -4.68 6.48 9.83
CA ALA A 119 -5.85 6.65 8.98
C ALA A 119 -5.95 8.06 8.39
N ASP A 120 -5.74 9.08 9.22
CA ASP A 120 -5.78 10.48 8.82
C ASP A 120 -4.64 10.80 7.85
N LEU A 121 -3.43 10.32 8.14
CA LEU A 121 -2.27 10.49 7.26
C LEU A 121 -2.47 9.85 5.88
N ARG A 122 -3.09 8.67 5.82
CA ARG A 122 -3.45 8.06 4.53
C ARG A 122 -4.43 8.92 3.76
N ALA A 123 -5.49 9.38 4.41
CA ALA A 123 -6.49 10.23 3.78
C ALA A 123 -5.89 11.55 3.28
N GLU A 124 -5.01 12.19 4.05
CA GLU A 124 -4.30 13.40 3.65
C GLU A 124 -3.34 13.16 2.47
N LEU A 125 -2.63 12.02 2.47
CA LEU A 125 -1.76 11.66 1.36
C LEU A 125 -2.55 11.38 0.07
N GLU A 126 -3.68 10.67 0.17
CA GLU A 126 -4.58 10.41 -0.95
C GLU A 126 -5.16 11.72 -1.51
N ASP A 127 -5.60 12.63 -0.65
CA ASP A 127 -6.12 13.94 -1.05
C ASP A 127 -5.03 14.80 -1.73
N TRP A 128 -3.80 14.77 -1.21
CA TRP A 128 -2.68 15.45 -1.83
C TRP A 128 -2.35 14.86 -3.20
N LEU A 129 -2.25 13.54 -3.32
CA LEU A 129 -2.03 12.87 -4.62
C LEU A 129 -3.16 13.22 -5.61
N ALA A 130 -4.42 13.20 -5.18
CA ALA A 130 -5.54 13.57 -6.02
C ALA A 130 -5.45 15.03 -6.50
N THR A 131 -5.17 15.96 -5.57
CA THR A 131 -4.98 17.38 -5.86
C THR A 131 -3.83 17.61 -6.84
N ALA A 132 -2.68 16.97 -6.60
CA ALA A 132 -1.50 17.09 -7.45
C ALA A 132 -1.72 16.53 -8.86
N MET A 133 -2.62 15.55 -9.01
CA MET A 133 -2.94 14.95 -10.31
C MET A 133 -4.00 15.75 -11.09
N ALA A 134 -4.76 16.63 -10.41
CA ALA A 134 -5.75 17.50 -11.05
C ALA A 134 -5.04 18.61 -11.86
N THR A 135 -5.54 18.89 -13.07
CA THR A 135 -4.95 19.90 -13.96
C THR A 135 -5.42 21.32 -13.69
N ASP A 136 -6.57 21.48 -13.02
CA ASP A 136 -7.26 22.77 -12.89
C ASP A 136 -7.54 23.18 -11.43
N GLU A 137 -7.13 22.36 -10.46
CA GLU A 137 -7.35 22.61 -9.04
C GLU A 137 -6.05 23.03 -8.37
N VAL A 138 -6.07 24.17 -7.68
CA VAL A 138 -4.95 24.62 -6.86
C VAL A 138 -5.26 24.27 -5.41
N CYS A 139 -4.27 23.78 -4.67
CA CYS A 139 -4.42 23.45 -3.26
C CYS A 139 -5.02 24.62 -2.47
N GLU A 140 -6.17 24.39 -1.81
CA GLU A 140 -6.85 25.41 -1.00
C GLU A 140 -6.07 25.78 0.28
N ARG A 141 -5.22 24.87 0.78
CA ARG A 141 -4.53 24.99 2.06
C ARG A 141 -3.02 24.76 1.92
N PRO A 142 -2.29 25.70 1.28
CA PRO A 142 -0.89 25.47 0.95
C PRO A 142 0.03 25.32 2.16
N ALA A 143 -0.34 25.92 3.30
CA ALA A 143 0.41 25.77 4.54
C ALA A 143 0.36 24.33 5.09
N ASN A 144 -0.79 23.66 4.99
CA ASN A 144 -0.94 22.27 5.42
C ASN A 144 -0.11 21.35 4.52
N LEU A 145 -0.13 21.62 3.20
CA LEU A 145 0.64 20.84 2.23
C LEU A 145 2.15 20.93 2.49
N LEU A 146 2.64 22.15 2.74
CA LEU A 146 4.05 22.37 3.07
C LEU A 146 4.44 21.67 4.38
N PHE A 147 3.57 21.74 5.39
CA PHE A 147 3.80 21.07 6.66
C PHE A 147 3.86 19.55 6.50
N LEU A 148 2.89 18.94 5.79
CA LEU A 148 2.85 17.51 5.53
C LEU A 148 4.07 17.05 4.72
N HIS A 149 4.48 17.83 3.71
CA HIS A 149 5.70 17.59 2.94
C HIS A 149 6.94 17.53 3.84
N ASP A 150 7.14 18.52 4.70
CA ASP A 150 8.30 18.57 5.59
C ASP A 150 8.31 17.40 6.58
N GLN A 151 7.13 17.01 7.08
CA GLN A 151 6.97 15.82 7.90
C GLN A 151 7.32 14.53 7.13
N LEU A 152 6.88 14.38 5.88
CA LEU A 152 7.17 13.22 5.06
C LEU A 152 8.65 13.13 4.64
N LEU A 153 9.33 14.26 4.45
CA LEU A 153 10.79 14.28 4.26
C LEU A 153 11.53 13.78 5.50
N ALA A 154 11.13 14.25 6.70
CA ALA A 154 11.73 13.79 7.95
C ALA A 154 11.43 12.31 8.21
N PHE A 155 10.20 11.88 7.92
CA PHE A 155 9.74 10.50 8.03
C PHE A 155 10.51 9.55 7.11
N THR A 156 10.60 9.87 5.80
CA THR A 156 11.33 9.02 4.84
C THR A 156 12.80 8.92 5.23
N LYS A 157 13.44 10.04 5.62
CA LYS A 157 14.81 10.02 6.13
C LYS A 157 14.98 9.08 7.33
N ALA A 158 14.10 9.13 8.32
CA ALA A 158 14.15 8.24 9.47
C ALA A 158 13.96 6.77 9.08
N ALA A 159 13.12 6.49 8.09
CA ALA A 159 12.95 5.14 7.56
C ALA A 159 14.22 4.60 6.89
N PHE A 160 14.93 5.44 6.13
CA PHE A 160 16.25 5.08 5.57
C PHE A 160 17.29 4.84 6.67
N GLU A 161 17.36 5.69 7.68
CA GLU A 161 18.28 5.51 8.81
C GLU A 161 17.99 4.20 9.58
N LEU A 162 16.70 3.88 9.76
CA LEU A 162 16.28 2.62 10.36
C LEU A 162 16.67 1.41 9.50
N TYR A 163 16.50 1.52 8.17
CA TYR A 163 16.93 0.52 7.20
C TYR A 163 18.45 0.34 7.18
N GLU A 164 19.24 1.41 7.24
CA GLU A 164 20.70 1.28 7.29
C GLU A 164 21.16 0.60 8.59
N ALA A 165 20.46 0.85 9.69
CA ALA A 165 20.77 0.25 10.98
C ALA A 165 20.36 -1.25 11.08
N HIS A 166 19.28 -1.67 10.41
CA HIS A 166 18.66 -3.00 10.63
C HIS A 166 18.39 -3.82 9.35
N GLY A 167 18.51 -3.21 8.18
CA GLY A 167 18.03 -3.74 6.89
C GLY A 167 18.71 -5.03 6.45
N LEU A 168 19.95 -5.26 6.91
CA LEU A 168 20.67 -6.51 6.67
C LEU A 168 20.18 -7.66 7.57
N GLU A 169 19.57 -7.37 8.72
CA GLU A 169 19.05 -8.38 9.64
C GLU A 169 17.64 -8.84 9.26
N ALA A 170 16.93 -8.08 8.43
CA ALA A 170 15.56 -8.40 7.99
C ALA A 170 15.47 -9.74 7.21
N GLU A 171 16.53 -10.12 6.48
CA GLU A 171 16.60 -11.41 5.77
C GLU A 171 16.94 -12.59 6.69
N LEU A 172 17.56 -12.32 7.83
CA LEU A 172 18.05 -13.35 8.75
C LEU A 172 16.98 -13.81 9.74
N LEU A 173 15.89 -13.05 9.88
CA LEU A 173 14.75 -13.48 10.67
C LEU A 173 14.12 -14.70 9.98
N PRO A 174 14.14 -15.89 10.61
CA PRO A 174 13.56 -17.08 10.01
C PRO A 174 12.10 -16.76 9.68
N SER A 175 11.68 -17.03 8.44
CA SER A 175 10.30 -16.87 8.02
C SER A 175 9.42 -17.50 9.10
N PRO A 176 8.66 -16.70 9.87
CA PRO A 176 8.03 -17.19 11.08
C PRO A 176 7.19 -18.41 10.70
N THR A 177 7.55 -19.56 11.23
CA THR A 177 6.96 -20.84 10.84
C THR A 177 5.59 -21.01 11.51
N ILE A 178 4.81 -19.94 11.72
CA ILE A 178 3.76 -19.94 12.76
C ILE A 178 2.55 -19.06 12.41
N ASN A 179 1.39 -19.62 12.75
CA ASN A 179 0.07 -19.04 13.04
C ASN A 179 -0.08 -17.50 12.92
N VAL A 180 -0.51 -17.08 11.72
CA VAL A 180 -1.10 -15.76 11.41
C VAL A 180 -2.08 -15.23 12.49
N PRO A 181 -2.92 -16.07 13.15
CA PRO A 181 -3.88 -15.57 14.15
C PRO A 181 -3.25 -14.85 15.35
N SER A 182 -2.09 -15.29 15.85
CA SER A 182 -1.50 -14.70 17.05
C SER A 182 -0.88 -13.32 16.79
N ALA A 183 -0.35 -13.09 15.59
CA ALA A 183 0.18 -11.78 15.20
C ALA A 183 -0.96 -10.78 15.00
N LEU A 184 -2.05 -11.21 14.35
CA LEU A 184 -3.25 -10.41 14.20
C LEU A 184 -3.87 -10.03 15.55
N ALA A 185 -4.03 -10.97 16.48
CA ALA A 185 -4.53 -10.66 17.82
C ALA A 185 -3.64 -9.64 18.57
N GLY A 186 -2.32 -9.70 18.38
CA GLY A 186 -1.38 -8.72 18.95
C GLY A 186 -1.50 -7.33 18.33
N ILE A 187 -1.77 -7.26 17.02
CA ILE A 187 -2.02 -6.00 16.30
C ILE A 187 -3.38 -5.44 16.71
N GLU A 188 -4.44 -6.24 16.68
CA GLU A 188 -5.80 -5.82 17.04
C GLU A 188 -5.93 -5.33 18.48
N THR A 189 -5.23 -5.97 19.43
CA THR A 189 -5.24 -5.50 20.82
C THR A 189 -4.53 -4.16 21.01
N ARG A 190 -3.65 -3.78 20.07
CA ARG A 190 -2.89 -2.54 20.10
C ARG A 190 -3.50 -1.44 19.23
N LEU A 191 -4.16 -1.81 18.13
CA LEU A 191 -4.93 -0.88 17.32
C LEU A 191 -6.17 -0.46 18.09
N LYS A 192 -6.30 0.86 18.30
CA LYS A 192 -7.44 1.41 19.04
C LYS A 192 -8.71 1.43 18.19
N GLN A 193 -8.55 1.46 16.87
CA GLN A 193 -9.59 1.66 15.87
C GLN A 193 -9.35 0.77 14.65
N VAL A 194 -10.43 0.35 13.98
CA VAL A 194 -10.35 -0.50 12.77
C VAL A 194 -9.72 0.29 11.62
N GLU A 195 -9.94 1.60 11.63
CA GLU A 195 -9.41 2.57 10.70
C GLU A 195 -7.88 2.67 10.75
N ASP A 196 -7.25 2.32 11.88
CA ASP A 196 -5.79 2.29 12.01
C ASP A 196 -5.15 1.01 11.43
N PHE A 197 -5.95 0.09 10.89
CA PHE A 197 -5.44 -1.17 10.37
C PHE A 197 -4.60 -0.95 9.10
N PRO A 198 -3.41 -1.57 8.98
CA PRO A 198 -2.56 -1.48 7.80
C PRO A 198 -3.18 -2.26 6.63
N LEU A 199 -3.72 -1.54 5.65
CA LEU A 199 -4.50 -2.11 4.55
C LEU A 199 -3.63 -2.48 3.33
N HIS A 200 -2.44 -1.90 3.23
CA HIS A 200 -1.56 -2.02 2.07
C HIS A 200 -0.42 -3.00 2.29
N LEU A 201 -0.35 -3.57 3.49
CA LEU A 201 0.63 -4.58 3.85
C LEU A 201 0.04 -5.98 3.71
N SER A 202 0.86 -6.91 3.21
CA SER A 202 0.54 -8.33 3.21
C SER A 202 0.67 -8.94 4.61
N PRO A 203 0.07 -10.12 4.87
CA PRO A 203 0.20 -10.79 6.16
C PRO A 203 1.65 -11.09 6.59
N ALA A 204 2.56 -11.31 5.64
CA ALA A 204 3.98 -11.51 5.93
C ALA A 204 4.64 -10.20 6.42
N GLU A 205 4.23 -9.06 5.86
CA GLU A 205 4.73 -7.74 6.20
C GLU A 205 4.15 -7.21 7.51
N TRP A 206 2.93 -7.59 7.88
CA TRP A 206 2.42 -7.32 9.22
C TRP A 206 3.30 -7.93 10.31
N GLN A 207 3.84 -9.12 10.04
CA GLN A 207 4.69 -9.85 10.99
C GLN A 207 6.13 -9.32 10.98
N ASN A 208 6.61 -8.89 9.82
CA ASN A 208 7.94 -8.32 9.68
C ASN A 208 7.89 -7.05 8.82
N PRO A 209 7.52 -5.89 9.40
CA PRO A 209 7.42 -4.63 8.67
C PRO A 209 8.77 -4.16 8.09
N LEU A 210 9.89 -4.68 8.59
CA LEU A 210 11.23 -4.37 8.05
C LEU A 210 11.40 -4.86 6.61
N LEU A 211 10.62 -5.86 6.17
CA LEU A 211 10.59 -6.29 4.77
C LEU A 211 10.13 -5.16 3.85
N VAL A 212 9.17 -4.36 4.30
CA VAL A 212 8.64 -3.22 3.55
C VAL A 212 9.67 -2.11 3.49
N LEU A 213 10.32 -1.79 4.63
CA LEU A 213 11.39 -0.79 4.65
C LEU A 213 12.50 -1.14 3.65
N LYS A 214 12.90 -2.42 3.62
CA LYS A 214 13.87 -2.92 2.65
C LYS A 214 13.38 -2.72 1.22
N ASP A 215 12.19 -3.23 0.89
CA ASP A 215 11.61 -3.11 -0.45
C ASP A 215 11.51 -1.64 -0.92
N CYS A 216 11.06 -0.73 -0.05
CA CYS A 216 10.96 0.69 -0.34
C CYS A 216 12.32 1.37 -0.54
N CYS A 217 13.32 1.05 0.30
CA CYS A 217 14.67 1.64 0.22
C CYS A 217 15.51 1.06 -0.94
N GLU A 218 15.18 -0.15 -1.42
CA GLU A 218 15.80 -0.75 -2.61
C GLU A 218 15.11 -0.29 -3.90
N SER A 219 13.81 0.01 -3.85
CA SER A 219 13.03 0.49 -5.01
C SER A 219 13.42 1.91 -5.45
N PHE A 220 13.69 2.78 -4.48
CA PHE A 220 14.07 4.17 -4.71
C PHE A 220 15.18 4.55 -3.75
N SER A 221 16.20 5.25 -4.25
CA SER A 221 17.20 5.89 -3.41
C SER A 221 16.59 7.02 -2.58
N GLN A 222 17.28 7.40 -1.50
CA GLN A 222 16.83 8.51 -0.66
C GLN A 222 16.68 9.83 -1.44
N GLU A 223 17.57 10.09 -2.41
CA GLU A 223 17.51 11.29 -3.26
C GLU A 223 16.30 11.27 -4.20
N GLU A 224 15.96 10.10 -4.75
CA GLU A 224 14.76 9.91 -5.58
C GLU A 224 13.49 10.14 -4.76
N TRP A 225 13.40 9.60 -3.54
CA TRP A 225 12.29 9.87 -2.63
C TRP A 225 12.10 11.36 -2.36
N GLN A 226 13.17 12.07 -2.05
CA GLN A 226 13.13 13.52 -1.80
C GLN A 226 12.69 14.29 -3.04
N THR A 227 13.22 13.91 -4.20
CA THR A 227 12.85 14.52 -5.49
C THR A 227 11.37 14.32 -5.80
N LEU A 228 10.85 13.10 -5.65
CA LEU A 228 9.44 12.79 -5.91
C LEU A 228 8.50 13.52 -4.95
N LEU A 229 8.87 13.64 -3.66
CA LEU A 229 8.11 14.44 -2.69
C LEU A 229 8.12 15.94 -3.03
N HIS A 230 9.25 16.47 -3.47
CA HIS A 230 9.34 17.86 -3.94
C HIS A 230 8.52 18.11 -5.20
N ASP A 231 8.55 17.19 -6.16
CA ASP A 231 7.75 17.28 -7.38
C ASP A 231 6.26 17.17 -7.08
N LEU A 232 5.87 16.35 -6.10
CA LEU A 232 4.49 16.26 -5.62
C LEU A 232 4.03 17.57 -4.97
N LEU A 233 4.89 18.21 -4.17
CA LEU A 233 4.61 19.53 -3.59
C LEU A 233 4.49 20.60 -4.67
N ARG A 234 5.42 20.60 -5.62
CA ARG A 234 5.41 21.52 -6.76
C ARG A 234 4.12 21.38 -7.56
N ALA A 235 3.70 20.16 -7.87
CA ALA A 235 2.45 19.88 -8.56
C ALA A 235 1.26 20.49 -7.80
N GLY A 236 1.17 20.24 -6.48
CA GLY A 236 0.09 20.77 -5.64
C GLY A 236 0.01 22.30 -5.54
N PHE A 237 1.10 23.02 -5.85
CA PHE A 237 1.14 24.50 -5.90
C PHE A 237 1.06 25.10 -7.31
N SER A 238 1.10 24.26 -8.34
CA SER A 238 1.18 24.72 -9.73
C SER A 238 -0.11 24.40 -10.49
N GLN A 239 -0.19 24.87 -11.74
CA GLN A 239 -1.21 24.43 -12.69
C GLN A 239 -0.72 23.22 -13.51
N GLU A 240 0.50 22.76 -13.28
CA GLU A 240 1.08 21.58 -13.90
C GLU A 240 0.67 20.37 -13.06
N SER A 241 0.01 19.39 -13.67
CA SER A 241 -0.32 18.15 -12.96
C SER A 241 0.95 17.33 -12.72
N PHE A 242 0.93 16.50 -11.68
CA PHE A 242 2.04 15.62 -11.32
C PHE A 242 2.43 14.69 -12.48
N THR A 243 1.47 14.26 -13.29
CA THR A 243 1.68 13.50 -14.54
C THR A 243 2.46 14.23 -15.64
N THR A 244 2.57 15.56 -15.55
CA THR A 244 3.39 16.35 -16.48
C THR A 244 4.81 16.58 -15.98
N ILE A 245 5.02 16.48 -14.66
CA ILE A 245 6.32 16.71 -14.00
C ILE A 245 7.09 15.39 -13.88
N VAL A 246 6.41 14.32 -13.48
CA VAL A 246 6.98 13.00 -13.21
C VAL A 246 6.55 11.99 -14.27
N GLU A 247 7.45 11.07 -14.60
CA GLU A 247 7.17 9.96 -15.52
C GLU A 247 6.00 9.11 -15.00
N PRO A 248 4.95 8.86 -15.82
CA PRO A 248 3.75 8.13 -15.38
C PRO A 248 4.04 6.74 -14.78
N GLU A 249 5.11 6.09 -15.22
CA GLU A 249 5.58 4.79 -14.75
C GLU A 249 6.06 4.82 -13.29
N LEU A 250 6.44 5.99 -12.77
CA LEU A 250 6.95 6.15 -11.40
C LEU A 250 5.85 6.54 -10.41
N ILE A 251 4.75 7.16 -10.87
CA ILE A 251 3.71 7.72 -10.00
C ILE A 251 3.01 6.63 -9.18
N LEU A 252 2.60 5.54 -9.82
CA LEU A 252 1.90 4.46 -9.14
C LEU A 252 2.84 3.70 -8.17
N PRO A 253 4.05 3.26 -8.56
CA PRO A 253 4.99 2.65 -7.63
C PRO A 253 5.33 3.57 -6.45
N PHE A 254 5.59 4.85 -6.69
CA PHE A 254 5.89 5.83 -5.65
C PHE A 254 4.76 5.95 -4.62
N SER A 255 3.53 6.18 -5.08
CA SER A 255 2.37 6.32 -4.19
C SER A 255 2.10 5.04 -3.38
N GLN A 256 2.17 3.87 -4.02
CA GLN A 256 2.01 2.59 -3.33
C GLN A 256 3.09 2.35 -2.29
N GLN A 257 4.36 2.60 -2.63
CA GLN A 257 5.47 2.42 -1.70
C GLN A 257 5.40 3.42 -0.54
N LEU A 258 4.92 4.65 -0.76
CA LEU A 258 4.82 5.66 0.29
C LEU A 258 3.78 5.25 1.33
N THR A 259 2.62 4.78 0.89
CA THR A 259 1.57 4.29 1.79
C THR A 259 1.98 3.02 2.53
N ARG A 260 2.65 2.07 1.83
CA ARG A 260 3.19 0.87 2.47
C ARG A 260 4.24 1.20 3.53
N LEU A 261 5.17 2.11 3.21
CA LEU A 261 6.21 2.56 4.14
C LEU A 261 5.58 3.21 5.39
N LEU A 262 4.58 4.07 5.21
CA LEU A 262 3.82 4.70 6.29
C LEU A 262 3.24 3.66 7.25
N GLU A 263 2.52 2.67 6.71
CA GLU A 263 1.89 1.62 7.51
C GLU A 263 2.91 0.72 8.21
N ALA A 264 4.03 0.40 7.53
CA ALA A 264 5.08 -0.44 8.10
C ALA A 264 5.77 0.26 9.28
N CYS A 265 6.12 1.54 9.11
CA CYS A 265 6.69 2.34 10.20
C CYS A 265 5.70 2.51 11.36
N TYR A 266 4.41 2.69 11.07
CA TYR A 266 3.38 2.72 12.11
C TYR A 266 3.32 1.41 12.90
N LEU A 267 3.36 0.26 12.22
CA LEU A 267 3.41 -1.04 12.90
C LEU A 267 4.64 -1.16 13.79
N LEU A 268 5.82 -0.75 13.34
CA LEU A 268 7.04 -0.75 14.16
C LEU A 268 6.87 0.14 15.40
N PHE A 269 6.28 1.33 15.23
CA PHE A 269 6.01 2.25 16.32
C PHE A 269 5.06 1.66 17.39
N VAL A 270 3.92 1.09 16.98
CA VAL A 270 2.95 0.53 17.96
C VAL A 270 3.37 -0.81 18.54
N THR A 271 4.21 -1.58 17.83
CA THR A 271 4.72 -2.86 18.31
C THR A 271 5.94 -2.70 19.23
N ALA A 272 6.67 -1.58 19.13
CA ALA A 272 7.83 -1.29 19.95
C ALA A 272 7.53 -1.50 21.44
N PRO A 273 8.39 -2.23 22.17
CA PRO A 273 8.22 -2.39 23.60
C PRO A 273 8.40 -1.03 24.27
N LYS A 274 7.32 -0.46 24.81
CA LYS A 274 7.41 0.73 25.65
C LYS A 274 8.31 0.38 26.83
N ALA A 275 9.51 0.98 26.87
CA ALA A 275 10.39 0.85 28.02
C ALA A 275 9.55 1.23 29.25
N ALA A 276 9.32 0.27 30.14
CA ALA A 276 8.57 0.53 31.35
C ALA A 276 9.29 1.68 32.06
N ALA A 277 8.62 2.82 32.21
CA ALA A 277 9.17 3.97 32.90
C ALA A 277 9.48 3.52 34.34
N VAL A 278 10.77 3.31 34.62
CA VAL A 278 11.30 2.94 35.94
C VAL A 278 11.38 4.18 36.81
#